data_AF-A0A7X7NWG6-F1
#
_entry.id   AF-A0A7X7NWG6-F1
#
_cell.length_a   1.000
_cell.length_b   1.000
_cell.length_c   1.000
_cell.angle_alpha   90.00
_cell.angle_beta   90.00
_cell.angle_gamma   90.00
#
_symmetry.space_group_name_H-M   'P 1'
#
loop_
_entity.id
_entity.type
_entity.pdbx_description
1 polymer ?
#
loop_
_entity_poly.entity_id
_entity_poly.type
_entity_poly.pdbx_seq_one_letter_code
_entity_poly.pdbx_strand_id
1 'polypeptide(L)'
;MQYMLISLGIGAILIGIYFILLKTKKNINKYLKIVSVILFVSAISTLYYKYAIDTVKYQSNILFNPTKTIFMVILRSWTPAIVALAMFEPFYKNNRLKIINLFILPILTIVNLYFYEENLAAMFGYDENYFTMYRTYGFMLMMGILVFRSFTNIFEFFKNKEVKLSVKEILISIGAFLLITFAFMQQSGPQIIFGKVGSRADKFTVYHRGIIYFIVFFLIAIYIGYRNKSYEDKHLLISILTYSALFQYFYMPRSGLNGLPLHLCNTAVVMMFLAHVFKIKGLFYFTYFVNVLGAAFAIIMPNVSSDAISLSSIHFWYNHFYAFVIPILGVALHLFERPTLNMIYRAIGFFSLYFVTVAIVNAWVNNYVETDYFFLYGDFIADKAPKIVGPVKYDFIFDIHIGLLRFRFFYLYQLGVYVVFIILMFITWVIYD
;
A
#
# COMPACT_ATOMS: atom_id res chain seq x y z
N MET A 1 -17.30 -20.40 -14.53
CA MET A 1 -17.67 -19.81 -15.84
C MET A 1 -18.62 -18.61 -15.72
N GLN A 2 -19.67 -18.67 -14.91
CA GLN A 2 -20.66 -17.59 -14.76
C GLN A 2 -20.05 -16.24 -14.34
N TYR A 3 -19.11 -16.25 -13.38
CA TYR A 3 -18.44 -15.03 -12.88
C TYR A 3 -17.63 -14.29 -13.95
N MET A 4 -16.95 -15.04 -14.83
CA MET A 4 -16.20 -14.51 -15.96
C MET A 4 -17.14 -13.86 -16.98
N LEU A 5 -18.28 -14.49 -17.29
CA LEU A 5 -19.28 -13.93 -18.20
C LEU A 5 -19.84 -12.59 -17.71
N ILE A 6 -20.07 -12.47 -16.40
CA ILE A 6 -20.49 -11.20 -15.78
C ILE A 6 -19.43 -10.12 -15.98
N SER A 7 -18.15 -10.45 -15.75
CA SER A 7 -17.03 -9.52 -15.97
C SER A 7 -16.96 -9.04 -17.42
N LEU A 8 -17.11 -9.96 -18.38
CA LEU A 8 -17.17 -9.64 -19.81
C LEU A 8 -18.38 -8.75 -20.14
N GLY A 9 -19.55 -9.03 -19.55
CA GLY A 9 -20.75 -8.22 -19.69
C GLY A 9 -20.55 -6.77 -19.18
N ILE A 10 -19.91 -6.60 -18.02
CA ILE A 10 -19.52 -5.28 -17.50
C ILE A 10 -18.61 -4.56 -18.50
N GLY A 11 -17.58 -5.25 -19.01
CA GLY A 11 -16.67 -4.69 -20.02
C GLY A 11 -17.41 -4.25 -21.28
N ALA A 12 -18.32 -5.07 -21.81
CA ALA A 12 -19.12 -4.76 -22.99
C ALA A 12 -20.01 -3.53 -22.78
N ILE A 13 -20.65 -3.40 -21.61
CA ILE A 13 -21.47 -2.23 -21.26
C ILE A 13 -20.62 -0.96 -21.25
N LEU A 14 -19.45 -0.99 -20.60
CA LEU A 14 -18.53 0.16 -20.54
C LEU A 14 -18.02 0.57 -21.93
N ILE A 15 -17.75 -0.41 -22.81
CA ILE A 15 -17.39 -0.17 -24.21
C ILE A 15 -18.55 0.47 -24.97
N GLY A 16 -19.79 -0.02 -24.79
CA GLY A 16 -20.99 0.57 -25.40
C GLY A 16 -21.18 2.04 -24.99
N ILE A 17 -21.05 2.35 -23.70
CA ILE A 17 -21.11 3.72 -23.18
C ILE A 17 -20.01 4.58 -23.82
N TYR A 18 -18.78 4.06 -23.92
CA TYR A 18 -17.67 4.78 -24.55
C TYR A 18 -17.95 5.15 -26.01
N PHE A 19 -18.54 4.26 -26.80
CA PHE A 19 -18.93 4.56 -28.18
C PHE A 19 -20.06 5.60 -28.27
N ILE A 20 -21.03 5.57 -27.35
CA ILE A 20 -22.06 6.62 -27.26
C ILE A 20 -21.42 7.98 -26.96
N LEU A 21 -20.46 8.03 -26.05
CA LEU A 21 -19.73 9.26 -25.70
C LEU A 21 -18.88 9.79 -26.87
N LEU A 22 -18.23 8.90 -27.61
CA LEU A 22 -17.52 9.24 -28.85
C LEU A 22 -18.45 9.88 -29.88
N LYS A 23 -19.64 9.29 -30.11
CA LYS A 23 -20.63 9.79 -31.07
C LYS A 23 -21.21 11.14 -30.65
N THR A 24 -21.44 11.33 -29.35
CA THR A 24 -22.03 12.55 -28.79
C THR A 24 -21.02 13.67 -28.51
N LYS A 25 -19.73 13.47 -28.85
CA LYS A 25 -18.62 14.42 -28.58
C LYS A 25 -18.56 14.88 -27.12
N LYS A 26 -19.03 14.04 -26.18
CA LYS A 26 -18.98 14.32 -24.74
C LYS A 26 -17.57 14.07 -24.19
N ASN A 27 -17.32 14.55 -22.98
CA ASN A 27 -15.99 14.54 -22.35
C ASN A 27 -15.52 13.11 -21.98
N ILE A 28 -14.90 12.41 -22.93
CA ILE A 28 -14.34 11.06 -22.80
C ILE A 28 -13.31 10.99 -21.67
N ASN A 29 -12.44 12.00 -21.55
CA ASN A 29 -11.41 12.02 -20.51
C ASN A 29 -12.03 11.97 -19.10
N LYS A 30 -13.12 12.70 -18.88
CA LYS A 30 -13.85 12.64 -17.59
C LYS A 30 -14.40 11.23 -17.33
N TYR A 31 -14.93 10.56 -18.35
CA TYR A 31 -15.42 9.18 -18.23
C TYR A 31 -14.29 8.21 -17.87
N LEU A 32 -13.15 8.28 -18.56
CA LEU A 32 -11.99 7.44 -18.26
C LEU A 32 -11.48 7.64 -16.83
N LYS A 33 -11.43 8.88 -16.34
CA LYS A 33 -11.07 9.18 -14.95
C LYS A 33 -12.06 8.59 -13.93
N ILE A 34 -13.36 8.66 -14.20
CA ILE A 34 -14.39 8.04 -13.34
C ILE A 34 -14.20 6.53 -13.30
N VAL A 35 -14.02 5.88 -14.47
CA VAL A 35 -13.78 4.44 -14.55
C VAL A 35 -12.51 4.04 -13.80
N SER A 36 -11.44 4.83 -13.87
CA SER A 36 -10.23 4.59 -13.06
C SER A 36 -10.47 4.68 -11.56
N VAL A 37 -11.32 5.59 -11.08
CA VAL A 37 -11.70 5.66 -9.66
C VAL A 37 -12.51 4.43 -9.26
N ILE A 38 -13.40 3.95 -10.13
CA ILE A 38 -14.14 2.70 -9.88
C ILE A 38 -13.15 1.53 -9.83
N LEU A 39 -12.18 1.47 -10.75
CA LEU A 39 -11.13 0.44 -10.76
C LEU A 39 -10.33 0.43 -9.45
N PHE A 40 -9.97 1.60 -8.92
CA PHE A 40 -9.34 1.73 -7.61
C PHE A 40 -10.18 1.10 -6.50
N VAL A 41 -11.46 1.48 -6.41
CA VAL A 41 -12.38 0.97 -5.38
C VAL A 41 -12.56 -0.54 -5.52
N SER A 42 -12.73 -1.04 -6.75
CA SER A 42 -12.82 -2.48 -7.05
C SER A 42 -11.56 -3.21 -6.59
N ALA A 43 -10.38 -2.71 -6.94
CA ALA A 43 -9.11 -3.31 -6.56
C ALA A 43 -8.94 -3.38 -5.04
N ILE A 44 -9.18 -2.27 -4.32
CA ILE A 44 -9.11 -2.26 -2.85
C ILE A 44 -10.17 -3.18 -2.23
N SER A 45 -11.38 -3.27 -2.80
CA SER A 45 -12.41 -4.19 -2.30
C SER A 45 -12.04 -5.66 -2.46
N THR A 46 -11.11 -6.00 -3.36
CA THR A 46 -10.57 -7.36 -3.46
C THR A 46 -9.58 -7.69 -2.34
N LEU A 47 -9.04 -6.69 -1.66
CA LEU A 47 -8.12 -6.82 -0.54
C LEU A 47 -8.90 -7.04 0.77
N TYR A 48 -8.19 -6.99 1.90
CA TYR A 48 -8.80 -7.02 3.24
C TYR A 48 -9.42 -8.36 3.66
N TYR A 49 -8.79 -9.47 3.27
CA TYR A 49 -9.12 -10.80 3.79
C TYR A 49 -7.95 -11.76 3.59
N LYS A 50 -7.91 -12.86 4.35
CA LYS A 50 -6.87 -13.88 4.23
C LYS A 50 -7.04 -14.66 2.93
N TYR A 51 -6.07 -14.60 2.02
CA TYR A 51 -6.14 -15.39 0.79
C TYR A 51 -5.83 -16.86 1.07
N ALA A 52 -6.55 -17.76 0.41
CA ALA A 52 -6.30 -19.20 0.55
C ALA A 52 -4.88 -19.56 0.11
N ILE A 53 -4.39 -18.95 -0.97
CA ILE A 53 -3.03 -19.18 -1.47
C ILE A 53 -1.93 -18.80 -0.46
N ASP A 54 -2.21 -17.90 0.49
CA ASP A 54 -1.23 -17.49 1.53
C ASP A 54 -0.99 -18.56 2.59
N THR A 55 -1.86 -19.57 2.64
CA THR A 55 -1.73 -20.71 3.56
C THR A 55 -0.93 -21.87 2.95
N VAL A 56 -0.66 -21.80 1.64
CA VAL A 56 0.04 -22.83 0.88
C VAL A 56 1.52 -22.81 1.28
N LYS A 57 2.07 -23.99 1.56
CA LYS A 57 3.50 -24.15 1.88
C LYS A 57 4.28 -24.41 0.60
N TYR A 58 5.58 -24.11 0.62
CA TYR A 58 6.51 -24.45 -0.45
C TYR A 58 6.36 -25.93 -0.84
N GLN A 59 6.29 -26.20 -2.15
CA GLN A 59 6.09 -27.53 -2.73
C GLN A 59 4.80 -28.27 -2.32
N SER A 60 3.82 -27.59 -1.71
CA SER A 60 2.55 -28.24 -1.37
C SER A 60 1.59 -28.30 -2.55
N ASN A 61 0.76 -29.34 -2.57
CA ASN A 61 -0.28 -29.58 -3.58
C ASN A 61 -1.69 -29.31 -3.05
N ILE A 62 -1.83 -28.53 -1.96
CA ILE A 62 -3.10 -28.36 -1.24
C ILE A 62 -4.13 -27.62 -2.09
N LEU A 63 -3.69 -26.56 -2.79
CA LEU A 63 -4.56 -25.72 -3.61
C LEU A 63 -4.29 -25.95 -5.10
N PHE A 64 -3.03 -25.87 -5.51
CA PHE A 64 -2.61 -26.17 -6.88
C PHE A 64 -1.34 -27.03 -6.83
N ASN A 65 -0.99 -27.66 -7.95
CA ASN A 65 0.36 -28.23 -8.10
C ASN A 65 1.45 -27.12 -7.97
N PRO A 66 2.73 -27.46 -7.73
CA PRO A 66 3.72 -26.46 -7.33
C PRO A 66 4.00 -25.45 -8.45
N THR A 67 4.04 -25.91 -9.71
CA THR A 67 4.23 -25.05 -10.88
C THR A 67 3.09 -24.04 -11.04
N LYS A 68 1.84 -24.51 -10.93
CA LYS A 68 0.65 -23.65 -11.00
C LYS A 68 0.61 -22.69 -9.82
N THR A 69 1.03 -23.12 -8.62
CA THR A 69 1.13 -22.23 -7.45
C THR A 69 2.10 -21.07 -7.71
N ILE A 70 3.31 -21.35 -8.21
CA ILE A 70 4.30 -20.31 -8.54
C ILE A 70 3.75 -19.37 -9.62
N PHE A 71 3.15 -19.93 -10.68
CA PHE A 71 2.53 -19.13 -11.73
C PHE A 71 1.43 -18.22 -11.18
N MET A 72 0.56 -18.73 -10.31
CA MET A 72 -0.51 -17.94 -9.70
C MET A 72 0.04 -16.83 -8.79
N VAL A 73 1.12 -17.07 -8.04
CA VAL A 73 1.79 -16.03 -7.25
C VAL A 73 2.33 -14.92 -8.15
N ILE A 74 2.94 -15.28 -9.28
CA ILE A 74 3.47 -14.31 -10.27
C ILE A 74 2.31 -13.52 -10.91
N LEU A 75 1.28 -14.21 -11.41
CA LEU A 75 0.12 -13.57 -12.03
C LEU A 75 -0.57 -12.61 -11.05
N ARG A 76 -0.77 -13.03 -9.79
CA ARG A 76 -1.37 -12.21 -8.74
C ARG A 76 -0.47 -11.07 -8.24
N SER A 77 0.81 -11.07 -8.58
CA SER A 77 1.72 -9.93 -8.39
C SER A 77 1.67 -8.96 -9.58
N TRP A 78 1.51 -9.48 -10.80
CA TRP A 78 1.37 -8.69 -12.04
C TRP A 78 0.03 -7.97 -12.14
N THR A 79 -1.07 -8.61 -11.73
CA THR A 79 -2.43 -8.05 -11.77
C THR A 79 -2.55 -6.71 -11.02
N PRO A 80 -2.18 -6.58 -9.74
CA PRO A 80 -2.26 -5.29 -9.04
C PRO A 80 -1.31 -4.23 -9.62
N ALA A 81 -0.14 -4.63 -10.14
CA ALA A 81 0.77 -3.71 -10.82
C ALA A 81 0.13 -3.13 -12.09
N ILE A 82 -0.48 -3.95 -12.95
CA ILE A 82 -1.12 -3.45 -14.17
C ILE A 82 -2.42 -2.68 -13.88
N VAL A 83 -3.15 -3.05 -12.82
CA VAL A 83 -4.29 -2.28 -12.31
C VAL A 83 -3.85 -0.87 -11.90
N ALA A 84 -2.73 -0.73 -11.18
CA ALA A 84 -2.18 0.57 -10.81
C ALA A 84 -1.89 1.44 -12.03
N LEU A 85 -1.26 0.86 -13.06
CA LEU A 85 -0.90 1.57 -14.28
C LEU A 85 -2.13 1.94 -15.13
N ALA A 86 -3.11 1.05 -15.25
CA ALA A 86 -4.37 1.32 -15.92
C ALA A 86 -5.18 2.42 -15.21
N MET A 87 -5.15 2.44 -13.88
CA MET A 87 -5.82 3.43 -13.04
C MET A 87 -5.24 4.83 -13.24
N PHE A 88 -3.91 4.97 -13.23
CA PHE A 88 -3.27 6.29 -13.31
C PHE A 88 -3.23 6.88 -14.72
N GLU A 89 -3.30 6.07 -15.78
CA GLU A 89 -3.13 6.56 -17.16
C GLU A 89 -4.03 7.74 -17.56
N PRO A 90 -5.34 7.79 -17.25
CA PRO A 90 -6.17 8.96 -17.59
C PRO A 90 -5.79 10.25 -16.86
N PHE A 91 -4.97 10.18 -15.81
CA PHE A 91 -4.54 11.33 -15.01
C PHE A 91 -3.17 11.88 -15.42
N TYR A 92 -2.36 11.12 -16.16
CA TYR A 92 -0.97 11.48 -16.49
C TYR A 92 -0.67 11.31 -17.97
N LYS A 93 -0.03 12.31 -18.56
CA LYS A 93 0.47 12.28 -19.95
C LYS A 93 1.85 11.65 -19.99
N ASN A 94 1.92 10.32 -19.84
CA ASN A 94 3.19 9.59 -19.90
C ASN A 94 3.17 8.53 -21.02
N ASN A 95 4.12 8.64 -21.96
CA ASN A 95 4.19 7.73 -23.11
C ASN A 95 4.52 6.28 -22.73
N ARG A 96 5.38 6.06 -21.73
CA ARG A 96 5.71 4.70 -21.27
C ARG A 96 4.49 4.03 -20.66
N LEU A 97 3.72 4.78 -19.87
CA LEU A 97 2.46 4.31 -19.30
C LEU A 97 1.47 3.88 -20.39
N LYS A 98 1.33 4.68 -21.45
CA LYS A 98 0.52 4.32 -22.63
C LYS A 98 1.04 3.04 -23.31
N ILE A 99 2.35 2.88 -23.50
CA ILE A 99 2.94 1.68 -24.12
C ILE A 99 2.68 0.44 -23.25
N ILE A 100 2.92 0.53 -21.94
CA ILE A 100 2.65 -0.59 -21.01
C ILE A 100 1.18 -1.01 -21.08
N ASN A 101 0.26 -0.05 -21.01
CA ASN A 101 -1.18 -0.36 -21.05
C ASN A 101 -1.68 -0.75 -22.46
N LEU A 102 -0.90 -0.52 -23.52
CA LEU A 102 -1.23 -1.00 -24.87
C LEU A 102 -0.83 -2.48 -25.06
N PHE A 103 0.32 -2.90 -24.51
CA PHE A 103 0.84 -4.25 -24.73
C PHE A 103 0.58 -5.21 -23.57
N ILE A 104 0.90 -4.79 -22.34
CA ILE A 104 0.90 -5.69 -21.18
C ILE A 104 -0.51 -5.86 -20.62
N LEU A 105 -1.29 -4.77 -20.56
CA LEU A 105 -2.65 -4.81 -20.02
C LEU A 105 -3.58 -5.79 -20.77
N PRO A 106 -3.66 -5.79 -22.12
CA PRO A 106 -4.49 -6.78 -22.82
C PRO A 106 -4.05 -8.22 -22.58
N ILE A 107 -2.74 -8.48 -22.60
CA ILE A 107 -2.18 -9.82 -22.37
C ILE A 107 -2.55 -10.30 -20.96
N LEU A 108 -2.29 -9.50 -19.93
CA LEU A 108 -2.61 -9.87 -18.56
C LEU A 108 -4.11 -9.99 -18.32
N THR A 109 -4.94 -9.20 -19.00
CA THR A 109 -6.40 -9.32 -18.93
C THR A 109 -6.84 -10.67 -19.48
N ILE A 110 -6.35 -11.08 -20.65
CA ILE A 110 -6.64 -12.38 -21.25
C ILE A 110 -6.17 -13.52 -20.34
N VAL A 111 -4.95 -13.44 -19.81
CA VAL A 111 -4.41 -14.47 -18.90
C VAL A 111 -5.25 -14.57 -17.63
N ASN A 112 -5.65 -13.45 -17.01
CA ASN A 112 -6.52 -13.49 -15.83
C ASN A 112 -7.93 -14.02 -16.14
N LEU A 113 -8.47 -13.75 -17.33
CA LEU A 113 -9.76 -14.33 -17.77
C LEU A 113 -9.64 -15.84 -18.02
N TYR A 114 -8.53 -16.31 -18.59
CA TYR A 114 -8.29 -17.73 -18.79
C TYR A 114 -8.17 -18.46 -17.45
N PHE A 115 -7.44 -17.88 -16.48
CA PHE A 115 -7.28 -18.41 -15.12
C PHE A 115 -8.26 -17.78 -14.12
N TYR A 116 -9.49 -17.50 -14.55
CA TYR A 116 -10.46 -16.79 -13.70
C TYR A 116 -10.85 -17.60 -12.46
N GLU A 117 -11.15 -18.89 -12.66
CA GLU A 117 -11.50 -19.80 -11.55
C GLU A 117 -10.31 -20.03 -10.61
N GLU A 118 -9.09 -20.19 -11.13
CA GLU A 118 -7.89 -20.26 -10.29
C GLU A 118 -7.64 -18.98 -9.50
N ASN A 119 -7.98 -17.81 -10.04
CA ASN A 119 -7.89 -16.57 -9.27
C ASN A 119 -8.88 -16.55 -8.10
N LEU A 120 -10.11 -16.99 -8.30
CA LEU A 120 -11.10 -17.13 -7.23
C LEU A 120 -10.67 -18.19 -6.20
N ALA A 121 -10.19 -19.35 -6.66
CA ALA A 121 -9.68 -20.40 -5.79
C ALA A 121 -8.45 -19.93 -5.00
N ALA A 122 -7.56 -19.13 -5.59
CA ALA A 122 -6.45 -18.50 -4.87
C ALA A 122 -6.91 -17.52 -3.78
N MET A 123 -8.03 -16.83 -4.01
CA MET A 123 -8.60 -15.84 -3.08
C MET A 123 -9.39 -16.47 -1.94
N PHE A 124 -10.15 -17.53 -2.20
CA PHE A 124 -11.15 -18.06 -1.27
C PHE A 124 -10.95 -19.55 -0.92
N GLY A 125 -10.14 -20.28 -1.69
CA GLY A 125 -10.14 -21.74 -1.70
C GLY A 125 -11.13 -22.25 -2.74
N TYR A 126 -11.16 -23.56 -2.97
CA TYR A 126 -12.22 -24.14 -3.80
C TYR A 126 -13.55 -24.08 -3.03
N ASP A 127 -14.49 -23.29 -3.56
CA ASP A 127 -15.85 -23.15 -3.04
C ASP A 127 -16.83 -23.33 -4.21
N GLU A 128 -17.98 -23.93 -3.92
CA GLU A 128 -19.05 -24.14 -4.90
C GLU A 128 -19.79 -22.82 -5.20
N ASN A 129 -19.80 -21.84 -4.28
CA ASN A 129 -20.54 -20.59 -4.47
C ASN A 129 -19.80 -19.31 -3.98
N TYR A 130 -18.95 -18.77 -4.86
CA TYR A 130 -18.27 -17.50 -4.64
C TYR A 130 -19.18 -16.25 -4.60
N PHE A 131 -20.48 -16.32 -4.96
CA PHE A 131 -21.38 -15.15 -4.91
C PHE A 131 -21.68 -14.67 -3.48
N THR A 132 -21.48 -15.53 -2.48
CA THR A 132 -21.63 -15.16 -1.07
C THR A 132 -20.50 -14.25 -0.59
N MET A 133 -19.38 -14.22 -1.32
CA MET A 133 -18.20 -13.44 -0.98
C MET A 133 -18.24 -12.07 -1.68
N TYR A 134 -18.41 -10.98 -0.92
CA TYR A 134 -18.50 -9.62 -1.49
C TYR A 134 -17.30 -9.25 -2.39
N ARG A 135 -16.11 -9.77 -2.06
CA ARG A 135 -14.84 -9.56 -2.79
C ARG A 135 -14.88 -10.11 -4.22
N THR A 136 -15.74 -11.10 -4.48
CA THR A 136 -15.99 -11.65 -5.82
C THR A 136 -16.54 -10.58 -6.75
N TYR A 137 -17.48 -9.75 -6.28
CA TYR A 137 -18.01 -8.63 -7.08
C TYR A 137 -16.96 -7.56 -7.34
N GLY A 138 -16.09 -7.30 -6.36
CA GLY A 138 -14.91 -6.44 -6.54
C GLY A 138 -13.99 -6.95 -7.65
N PHE A 139 -13.69 -8.25 -7.65
CA PHE A 139 -12.87 -8.88 -8.68
C PHE A 139 -13.54 -8.86 -10.06
N MET A 140 -14.85 -9.13 -10.14
CA MET A 140 -15.61 -9.04 -11.40
C MET A 140 -15.58 -7.65 -12.01
N LEU A 141 -15.84 -6.63 -11.18
CA LEU A 141 -15.87 -5.25 -11.62
C LEU A 141 -14.49 -4.80 -12.08
N MET A 142 -13.44 -5.17 -11.32
CA MET A 142 -12.05 -4.96 -11.71
C MET A 142 -11.77 -5.59 -13.08
N MET A 143 -12.07 -6.88 -13.28
CA MET A 143 -11.82 -7.58 -14.54
C MET A 143 -12.61 -6.99 -15.72
N GLY A 144 -13.88 -6.63 -15.52
CA GLY A 144 -14.68 -5.96 -16.54
C GLY A 144 -14.11 -4.60 -16.96
N ILE A 145 -13.59 -3.82 -16.00
CA ILE A 145 -12.90 -2.57 -16.30
C ILE A 145 -11.58 -2.81 -17.03
N LEU A 146 -10.80 -3.85 -16.68
CA LEU A 146 -9.57 -4.19 -17.40
C LEU A 146 -9.85 -4.60 -18.86
N VAL A 147 -10.94 -5.33 -19.12
CA VAL A 147 -11.42 -5.62 -20.49
C VAL A 147 -11.72 -4.33 -21.24
N PHE A 148 -12.50 -3.45 -20.62
CA PHE A 148 -12.81 -2.14 -21.19
C PHE A 148 -11.54 -1.33 -21.51
N ARG A 149 -10.60 -1.21 -20.57
CA ARG A 149 -9.36 -0.45 -20.75
C ARG A 149 -8.44 -1.06 -21.80
N SER A 150 -8.34 -2.38 -21.84
CA SER A 150 -7.61 -3.11 -22.89
C SER A 150 -8.16 -2.75 -24.27
N PHE A 151 -9.49 -2.78 -24.42
CA PHE A 151 -10.16 -2.41 -25.65
C PHE A 151 -9.91 -0.94 -26.03
N THR A 152 -10.13 0.01 -25.11
CA THR A 152 -9.97 1.43 -25.42
C THR A 152 -8.56 1.78 -25.83
N ASN A 153 -7.55 1.20 -25.18
CA ASN A 153 -6.16 1.50 -25.48
C ASN A 153 -5.75 0.99 -26.87
N ILE A 154 -6.20 -0.21 -27.23
CA ILE A 154 -6.00 -0.76 -28.58
C ILE A 154 -6.74 0.10 -29.61
N PHE A 155 -8.01 0.43 -29.35
CA PHE A 155 -8.84 1.22 -30.25
C PHE A 155 -8.27 2.63 -30.51
N GLU A 156 -7.88 3.34 -29.44
CA GLU A 156 -7.28 4.67 -29.54
C GLU A 156 -5.93 4.64 -30.26
N PHE A 157 -5.13 3.59 -30.05
CA PHE A 157 -3.87 3.40 -30.77
C PHE A 157 -4.10 3.30 -32.28
N PHE A 158 -5.05 2.48 -32.73
CA PHE A 158 -5.36 2.35 -34.16
C PHE A 158 -6.00 3.61 -34.74
N LYS A 159 -6.82 4.32 -33.95
CA LYS A 159 -7.51 5.53 -34.40
C LYS A 159 -6.58 6.74 -34.52
N ASN A 160 -5.75 7.00 -33.52
CA ASN A 160 -4.99 8.25 -33.43
C ASN A 160 -3.50 8.08 -33.79
N LYS A 161 -2.95 6.86 -33.71
CA LYS A 161 -1.52 6.56 -33.97
C LYS A 161 -0.53 7.46 -33.21
N GLU A 162 -0.92 7.99 -32.05
CA GLU A 162 -0.14 8.97 -31.28
C GLU A 162 1.16 8.38 -30.67
N VAL A 163 1.23 7.06 -30.52
CA VAL A 163 2.35 6.40 -29.85
C VAL A 163 3.36 5.90 -30.89
N LYS A 164 4.56 6.51 -30.89
CA LYS A 164 5.69 6.01 -31.69
C LYS A 164 6.21 4.71 -31.08
N LEU A 165 5.97 3.60 -31.77
CA LEU A 165 6.44 2.29 -31.37
C LEU A 165 7.84 2.03 -31.94
N SER A 166 8.80 1.81 -31.05
CA SER A 166 10.09 1.20 -31.40
C SER A 166 10.33 0.01 -30.49
N VAL A 167 11.04 -1.01 -30.99
CA VAL A 167 11.41 -2.20 -30.20
C VAL A 167 12.10 -1.80 -28.90
N LYS A 168 12.98 -0.79 -28.96
CA LYS A 168 13.68 -0.23 -27.80
C LYS A 168 12.71 0.31 -26.74
N GLU A 169 11.74 1.14 -27.14
CA GLU A 169 10.77 1.71 -26.20
C GLU A 169 9.85 0.64 -25.58
N ILE A 170 9.50 -0.40 -26.34
CA ILE A 170 8.73 -1.53 -25.84
C ILE A 170 9.54 -2.30 -24.79
N LEU A 171 10.79 -2.64 -25.07
CA LEU A 171 11.66 -3.36 -24.12
C LEU A 171 11.90 -2.57 -22.83
N ILE A 172 12.12 -1.26 -22.92
CA ILE A 172 12.25 -0.39 -21.75
C ILE A 172 10.95 -0.36 -20.94
N SER A 173 9.80 -0.33 -21.62
CA SER A 173 8.48 -0.34 -20.97
C SER A 173 8.19 -1.67 -20.25
N ILE A 174 8.57 -2.80 -20.85
CA ILE A 174 8.49 -4.12 -20.21
C ILE A 174 9.40 -4.17 -18.97
N GLY A 175 10.65 -3.69 -19.09
CA GLY A 175 11.57 -3.61 -17.96
C GLY A 175 11.01 -2.74 -16.82
N ALA A 176 10.40 -1.60 -17.14
CA ALA A 176 9.75 -0.74 -16.16
C ALA A 176 8.56 -1.42 -15.47
N PHE A 177 7.73 -2.16 -16.21
CA PHE A 177 6.64 -2.95 -15.63
C PHE A 177 7.14 -4.04 -14.67
N LEU A 178 8.20 -4.76 -15.04
CA LEU A 178 8.80 -5.78 -14.18
C LEU A 178 9.37 -5.17 -12.89
N LEU A 179 9.97 -3.98 -12.97
CA LEU A 179 10.44 -3.26 -11.77
C LEU A 179 9.27 -2.83 -10.86
N ILE A 180 8.18 -2.31 -11.44
CA ILE A 180 6.98 -1.92 -10.68
C ILE A 180 6.33 -3.14 -10.02
N THR A 181 6.38 -4.32 -10.64
CA THR A 181 5.82 -5.55 -10.07
C THR A 181 6.37 -5.85 -8.68
N PHE A 182 7.64 -5.58 -8.40
CA PHE A 182 8.21 -5.81 -7.07
C PHE A 182 7.51 -4.98 -5.99
N ALA A 183 7.03 -3.78 -6.31
CA ALA A 183 6.28 -2.95 -5.37
C ALA A 183 4.87 -3.52 -5.06
N PHE A 184 4.31 -4.33 -5.96
CA PHE A 184 3.00 -4.97 -5.82
C PHE A 184 3.09 -6.49 -5.58
N MET A 185 4.30 -7.00 -5.32
CA MET A 185 4.51 -8.42 -5.10
C MET A 185 3.68 -8.91 -3.92
N GLN A 186 3.07 -10.08 -4.09
CA GLN A 186 2.35 -10.76 -3.02
C GLN A 186 3.25 -11.01 -1.81
N GLN A 187 2.83 -10.62 -0.61
CA GLN A 187 3.70 -10.66 0.58
C GLN A 187 4.08 -12.08 1.02
N SER A 188 3.22 -13.06 0.75
CA SER A 188 3.50 -14.50 0.95
C SER A 188 4.35 -15.10 -0.16
N GLY A 189 4.49 -14.41 -1.29
CA GLY A 189 5.15 -14.91 -2.51
C GLY A 189 6.57 -15.43 -2.28
N PRO A 190 7.46 -14.67 -1.62
CA PRO A 190 8.81 -15.14 -1.31
C PRO A 190 8.83 -16.47 -0.55
N GLN A 191 7.99 -16.62 0.48
CA GLN A 191 7.91 -17.86 1.25
C GLN A 191 7.33 -19.02 0.43
N ILE A 192 6.34 -18.75 -0.41
CA ILE A 192 5.73 -19.77 -1.28
C ILE A 192 6.72 -20.25 -2.35
N ILE A 193 7.56 -19.35 -2.88
CA ILE A 193 8.51 -19.66 -3.96
C ILE A 193 9.80 -20.28 -3.41
N PHE A 194 10.32 -19.81 -2.27
CA PHE A 194 11.65 -20.19 -1.77
C PHE A 194 11.63 -21.02 -0.48
N GLY A 195 10.48 -21.19 0.16
CA GLY A 195 10.39 -21.84 1.47
C GLY A 195 10.73 -20.91 2.63
N LYS A 196 11.19 -21.47 3.75
CA LYS A 196 11.71 -20.68 4.89
C LYS A 196 13.22 -20.57 4.78
N VAL A 197 13.78 -19.44 5.22
CA VAL A 197 15.24 -19.26 5.26
C VAL A 197 15.88 -19.68 6.58
N GLY A 198 15.07 -19.91 7.62
CA GLY A 198 15.53 -20.39 8.93
C GLY A 198 16.14 -19.29 9.81
N SER A 199 15.99 -18.02 9.44
CA SER A 199 16.55 -16.88 10.17
C SER A 199 15.57 -15.72 10.19
N ARG A 200 15.64 -14.90 11.24
CA ARG A 200 14.85 -13.67 11.38
C ARG A 200 15.63 -12.50 10.78
N ALA A 201 14.91 -11.50 10.29
CA ALA A 201 15.50 -10.25 9.85
C ALA A 201 15.64 -9.26 11.03
N ASP A 202 16.22 -9.65 12.15
CA ASP A 202 16.45 -8.78 13.31
C ASP A 202 17.93 -8.71 13.68
N LYS A 203 18.28 -7.92 14.70
CA LYS A 203 19.62 -7.92 15.34
C LYS A 203 20.82 -7.86 14.38
N PHE A 204 20.66 -7.17 13.26
CA PHE A 204 21.67 -7.07 12.20
C PHE A 204 22.12 -8.43 11.65
N THR A 205 21.24 -9.44 11.58
CA THR A 205 21.47 -10.64 10.76
C THR A 205 21.74 -10.25 9.29
N VAL A 206 22.23 -11.21 8.48
CA VAL A 206 22.48 -10.98 7.05
C VAL A 206 21.23 -10.46 6.34
N TYR A 207 20.06 -11.03 6.65
CA TYR A 207 18.77 -10.59 6.09
C TYR A 207 18.41 -9.17 6.54
N HIS A 208 18.60 -8.84 7.83
CA HIS A 208 18.34 -7.50 8.34
C HIS A 208 19.22 -6.44 7.64
N ARG A 209 20.53 -6.69 7.55
CA ARG A 209 21.47 -5.78 6.87
C ARG A 209 21.14 -5.65 5.38
N GLY A 210 20.80 -6.75 4.72
CA GLY A 210 20.38 -6.75 3.31
C GLY A 210 19.19 -5.84 3.06
N ILE A 211 18.19 -5.85 3.94
CA ILE A 211 17.02 -4.97 3.84
C ILE A 211 17.40 -3.50 4.04
N ILE A 212 18.25 -3.19 5.02
CA ILE A 212 18.75 -1.82 5.24
C ILE A 212 19.49 -1.31 4.01
N TYR A 213 20.42 -2.11 3.47
CA TYR A 213 21.18 -1.73 2.28
C TYR A 213 20.26 -1.54 1.06
N PHE A 214 19.26 -2.40 0.91
CA PHE A 214 18.25 -2.26 -0.13
C PHE A 214 17.48 -0.94 -0.02
N ILE A 215 17.03 -0.56 1.18
CA ILE A 215 16.32 0.71 1.41
C ILE A 215 17.17 1.91 0.97
N VAL A 216 18.43 1.96 1.42
CA VAL A 216 19.35 3.06 1.10
C VAL A 216 19.66 3.09 -0.40
N PHE A 217 19.97 1.93 -0.99
CA PHE A 217 20.21 1.82 -2.43
C PHE A 217 18.98 2.26 -3.25
N PHE A 218 17.78 1.83 -2.85
CA PHE A 218 16.53 2.19 -3.52
C PHE A 218 16.32 3.70 -3.52
N LEU A 219 16.52 4.37 -2.38
CA LEU A 219 16.43 5.82 -2.28
C LEU A 219 17.38 6.53 -3.27
N ILE A 220 18.65 6.13 -3.27
CA ILE A 220 19.67 6.70 -4.14
C ILE A 220 19.34 6.45 -5.62
N ALA A 221 18.98 5.21 -5.96
CA ALA A 221 18.66 4.81 -7.33
C ALA A 221 17.47 5.59 -7.90
N ILE A 222 16.38 5.73 -7.12
CA ILE A 222 15.22 6.52 -7.54
C ILE A 222 15.58 8.00 -7.65
N TYR A 223 16.29 8.56 -6.67
CA TYR A 223 16.71 9.97 -6.72
C TYR A 223 17.54 10.26 -7.98
N ILE A 224 18.58 9.47 -8.25
CA ILE A 224 19.43 9.66 -9.45
C ILE A 224 18.61 9.49 -10.73
N GLY A 225 17.76 8.46 -10.80
CA GLY A 225 16.94 8.18 -11.99
C GLY A 225 15.87 9.25 -12.29
N TYR A 226 15.34 9.91 -11.25
CA TYR A 226 14.20 10.82 -11.36
C TYR A 226 14.50 12.30 -11.09
N ARG A 227 15.64 12.69 -10.50
CA ARG A 227 15.94 14.10 -10.14
C ARG A 227 15.81 15.07 -11.31
N ASN A 228 16.20 14.62 -12.52
CA ASN A 228 16.18 15.41 -13.75
C ASN A 228 14.92 15.17 -14.60
N LYS A 229 13.94 14.40 -14.13
CA LYS A 229 12.67 14.17 -14.84
C LYS A 229 11.68 15.30 -14.60
N SER A 230 10.64 15.35 -15.44
CA SER A 230 9.55 16.32 -15.29
C SER A 230 8.84 16.15 -13.95
N TYR A 231 8.20 17.22 -13.47
CA TYR A 231 7.36 17.14 -12.28
C TYR A 231 6.27 16.06 -12.43
N GLU A 232 5.67 15.95 -13.62
CA GLU A 232 4.62 14.97 -13.91
C GLU A 232 5.12 13.53 -13.80
N ASP A 233 6.31 13.22 -14.31
CA ASP A 233 6.91 11.88 -14.21
C ASP A 233 7.27 11.52 -12.76
N LYS A 234 7.82 12.49 -12.01
CA LYS A 234 8.12 12.32 -10.58
C LYS A 234 6.84 12.07 -9.78
N HIS A 235 5.79 12.85 -10.05
CA HIS A 235 4.50 12.74 -9.36
C HIS A 235 3.79 11.43 -9.70
N LEU A 236 3.87 10.97 -10.95
CA LEU A 236 3.37 9.65 -11.37
C LEU A 236 4.07 8.52 -10.61
N LEU A 237 5.40 8.51 -10.57
CA LEU A 237 6.17 7.48 -9.84
C LEU A 237 5.74 7.40 -8.37
N ILE A 238 5.73 8.55 -7.68
CA ILE A 238 5.40 8.59 -6.26
C ILE A 238 3.92 8.25 -6.01
N SER A 239 3.03 8.59 -6.93
CA SER A 239 1.62 8.15 -6.85
C SER A 239 1.48 6.63 -7.01
N ILE A 240 2.26 6.01 -7.88
CA ILE A 240 2.33 4.54 -8.00
C ILE A 240 2.88 3.92 -6.70
N LEU A 241 3.95 4.48 -6.13
CA LEU A 241 4.55 3.97 -4.88
C LEU A 241 3.65 4.15 -3.66
N THR A 242 2.90 5.24 -3.58
CA THR A 242 1.91 5.42 -2.49
C THR A 242 0.72 4.49 -2.65
N TYR A 243 0.28 4.22 -3.88
CA TYR A 243 -0.74 3.20 -4.13
C TYR A 243 -0.22 1.79 -3.82
N SER A 244 1.04 1.48 -4.14
CA SER A 244 1.65 0.20 -3.78
C SER A 244 1.75 0.06 -2.25
N ALA A 245 2.11 1.13 -1.54
CA ALA A 245 2.07 1.15 -0.07
C ALA A 245 0.68 0.82 0.46
N LEU A 246 -0.36 1.47 -0.09
CA LEU A 246 -1.77 1.22 0.27
C LEU A 246 -2.17 -0.24 0.00
N PHE A 247 -1.81 -0.78 -1.17
CA PHE A 247 -2.03 -2.17 -1.54
C PHE A 247 -1.36 -3.12 -0.55
N GLN A 248 -0.07 -2.94 -0.26
CA GLN A 248 0.68 -3.77 0.67
C GLN A 248 0.11 -3.68 2.10
N TYR A 249 -0.37 -2.50 2.50
CA TYR A 249 -1.01 -2.32 3.79
C TYR A 249 -2.31 -3.13 3.93
N PHE A 250 -3.19 -3.08 2.92
CA PHE A 250 -4.48 -3.80 2.91
C PHE A 250 -4.37 -5.27 2.49
N TYR A 251 -3.20 -5.71 2.03
CA TYR A 251 -2.92 -7.09 1.72
C TYR A 251 -3.08 -8.00 2.95
N MET A 252 -2.57 -7.57 4.11
CA MET A 252 -2.67 -8.34 5.34
C MET A 252 -4.02 -8.08 6.03
N PRO A 253 -4.82 -9.13 6.31
CA PRO A 253 -6.11 -8.98 6.95
C PRO A 253 -5.95 -8.45 8.38
N ARG A 254 -6.85 -7.56 8.77
CA ARG A 254 -7.00 -7.07 10.14
C ARG A 254 -8.48 -7.07 10.46
N SER A 255 -8.89 -7.79 11.49
CA SER A 255 -10.29 -7.90 11.91
C SER A 255 -10.47 -7.26 13.29
N GLY A 256 -11.69 -6.83 13.59
CA GLY A 256 -12.02 -6.25 14.89
C GLY A 256 -11.42 -4.86 15.12
N LEU A 257 -11.66 -4.33 16.31
CA LEU A 257 -11.21 -2.98 16.66
C LEU A 257 -9.68 -2.92 16.73
N ASN A 258 -9.00 -3.93 17.30
CA ASN A 258 -7.53 -3.98 17.34
C ASN A 258 -6.84 -3.89 15.96
N GLY A 259 -7.55 -4.22 14.90
CA GLY A 259 -7.10 -4.12 13.51
C GLY A 259 -7.15 -2.73 12.88
N LEU A 260 -7.69 -1.71 13.55
CA LEU A 260 -7.83 -0.36 12.99
C LEU A 260 -6.46 0.27 12.64
N PRO A 261 -6.37 1.07 11.56
CA PRO A 261 -5.12 1.69 11.10
C PRO A 261 -4.71 2.88 11.97
N LEU A 262 -4.87 2.82 13.29
CA LEU A 262 -4.59 3.91 14.22
C LEU A 262 -3.17 3.86 14.80
N HIS A 263 -2.43 2.80 14.53
CA HIS A 263 -1.00 2.76 14.77
C HIS A 263 -0.25 3.64 13.75
N LEU A 264 0.76 4.39 14.18
CA LEU A 264 1.38 5.46 13.39
C LEU A 264 1.77 5.07 11.96
N CYS A 265 2.58 4.02 11.80
CA CYS A 265 3.03 3.57 10.48
C CYS A 265 1.88 3.07 9.59
N ASN A 266 0.78 2.59 10.19
CA ASN A 266 -0.41 2.14 9.47
C ASN A 266 -1.21 3.35 8.98
N THR A 267 -1.43 4.33 9.87
CA THR A 267 -2.06 5.61 9.52
C THR A 267 -1.24 6.34 8.46
N ALA A 268 0.09 6.29 8.57
CA ALA A 268 1.05 6.91 7.65
C ALA A 268 0.78 6.51 6.20
N VAL A 269 0.62 5.21 5.95
CA VAL A 269 0.41 4.71 4.59
C VAL A 269 -0.84 5.29 3.95
N VAL A 270 -1.96 5.33 4.70
CA VAL A 270 -3.21 5.91 4.23
C VAL A 270 -3.06 7.41 4.00
N MET A 271 -2.47 8.14 4.95
CA MET A 271 -2.27 9.59 4.82
C MET A 271 -1.32 9.95 3.69
N MET A 272 -0.27 9.17 3.44
CA MET A 272 0.66 9.39 2.32
C MET A 272 -0.04 9.29 0.98
N PHE A 273 -0.89 8.27 0.81
CA PHE A 273 -1.69 8.13 -0.41
C PHE A 273 -2.59 9.35 -0.61
N LEU A 274 -3.34 9.75 0.42
CA LEU A 274 -4.20 10.94 0.35
C LEU A 274 -3.39 12.22 0.06
N ALA A 275 -2.25 12.38 0.73
CA ALA A 275 -1.40 13.55 0.60
C ALA A 275 -0.82 13.70 -0.81
N HIS A 276 -0.39 12.61 -1.46
CA HIS A 276 0.21 12.67 -2.79
C HIS A 276 -0.83 12.76 -3.91
N VAL A 277 -1.90 11.96 -3.83
CA VAL A 277 -2.95 11.93 -4.85
C VAL A 277 -3.75 13.23 -4.85
N PHE A 278 -4.12 13.75 -3.67
CA PHE A 278 -4.90 14.98 -3.53
C PHE A 278 -4.05 16.23 -3.22
N LYS A 279 -2.71 16.10 -3.15
CA LYS A 279 -1.76 17.20 -2.89
C LYS A 279 -2.01 17.95 -1.57
N ILE A 280 -2.40 17.22 -0.53
CA ILE A 280 -2.70 17.79 0.79
C ILE A 280 -1.41 17.97 1.59
N LYS A 281 -0.81 19.17 1.49
CA LYS A 281 0.48 19.52 2.14
C LYS A 281 0.50 19.21 3.65
N GLY A 282 -0.58 19.51 4.37
CA GLY A 282 -0.64 19.29 5.83
C GLY A 282 -0.46 17.81 6.22
N LEU A 283 -1.14 16.90 5.53
CA LEU A 283 -1.01 15.46 5.74
C LEU A 283 0.38 14.94 5.35
N PHE A 284 0.96 15.50 4.29
CA PHE A 284 2.32 15.17 3.88
C PHE A 284 3.32 15.52 4.98
N TYR A 285 3.33 16.76 5.47
CA TYR A 285 4.31 17.20 6.47
C TYR A 285 4.11 16.51 7.82
N PHE A 286 2.87 16.23 8.22
CA PHE A 286 2.61 15.38 9.39
C PHE A 286 3.29 14.01 9.25
N THR A 287 3.08 13.36 8.10
CA THR A 287 3.69 12.06 7.83
C THR A 287 5.21 12.15 7.76
N TYR A 288 5.73 13.20 7.14
CA TYR A 288 7.16 13.42 6.97
C TYR A 288 7.89 13.58 8.31
N PHE A 289 7.41 14.47 9.20
CA PHE A 289 8.11 14.72 10.47
C PHE A 289 7.95 13.60 11.49
N VAL A 290 6.77 12.98 11.55
CA VAL A 290 6.44 12.01 12.60
C VAL A 290 6.81 10.59 12.18
N ASN A 291 6.55 10.21 10.92
CA ASN A 291 6.62 8.81 10.51
C ASN A 291 7.98 8.42 9.93
N VAL A 292 8.75 9.36 9.38
CA VAL A 292 10.09 9.04 8.83
C VAL A 292 11.01 8.56 9.95
N LEU A 293 11.10 9.27 11.08
CA LEU A 293 11.91 8.82 12.21
C LEU A 293 11.35 7.56 12.88
N GLY A 294 10.02 7.49 13.07
CA GLY A 294 9.37 6.29 13.60
C GLY A 294 9.69 5.05 12.75
N ALA A 295 9.62 5.19 11.42
CA ALA A 295 9.97 4.12 10.49
C ALA A 295 11.47 3.82 10.51
N ALA A 296 12.34 4.82 10.61
CA ALA A 296 13.79 4.62 10.73
C ALA A 296 14.15 3.79 11.97
N PHE A 297 13.56 4.10 13.14
CA PHE A 297 13.76 3.32 14.36
C PHE A 297 13.21 1.89 14.23
N ALA A 298 12.05 1.73 13.61
CA ALA A 298 11.49 0.40 13.36
C ALA A 298 12.33 -0.42 12.37
N ILE A 299 12.98 0.24 11.40
CA ILE A 299 13.91 -0.40 10.47
C ILE A 299 15.20 -0.81 11.20
N ILE A 300 15.75 0.02 12.08
CA ILE A 300 17.01 -0.28 12.79
C ILE A 300 16.80 -1.29 13.94
N MET A 301 15.65 -1.22 14.61
CA MET A 301 15.27 -2.06 15.74
C MET A 301 13.92 -2.76 15.46
N PRO A 302 13.89 -3.70 14.51
CA PRO A 302 12.64 -4.33 14.09
C PRO A 302 12.08 -5.23 15.19
N ASN A 303 10.76 -5.24 15.32
CA ASN A 303 10.03 -6.17 16.19
C ASN A 303 9.43 -7.31 15.36
N VAL A 304 10.29 -8.13 14.77
CA VAL A 304 9.89 -9.29 13.95
C VAL A 304 10.20 -10.59 14.69
N SER A 305 9.19 -11.43 14.88
CA SER A 305 9.30 -12.72 15.59
C SER A 305 9.32 -13.94 14.66
N SER A 306 9.08 -13.73 13.36
CA SER A 306 8.93 -14.78 12.35
C SER A 306 10.12 -14.83 11.37
N ASP A 307 10.15 -15.88 10.55
CA ASP A 307 11.16 -16.07 9.49
C ASP A 307 11.25 -14.86 8.54
N ALA A 308 12.45 -14.51 8.07
CA ALA A 308 12.71 -13.26 7.35
C ALA A 308 11.81 -13.07 6.12
N ILE A 309 11.47 -14.15 5.41
CA ILE A 309 10.62 -14.09 4.21
C ILE A 309 9.17 -14.52 4.45
N SER A 310 8.77 -14.70 5.71
CA SER A 310 7.38 -14.97 6.07
C SER A 310 6.45 -13.79 5.81
N LEU A 311 5.16 -14.08 5.58
CA LEU A 311 4.12 -13.08 5.34
C LEU A 311 4.16 -11.92 6.37
N SER A 312 4.23 -12.21 7.67
CA SER A 312 4.27 -11.20 8.73
C SER A 312 5.55 -10.37 8.73
N SER A 313 6.71 -10.98 8.45
CA SER A 313 7.98 -10.28 8.35
C SER A 313 7.99 -9.35 7.14
N ILE A 314 7.61 -9.86 5.96
CA ILE A 314 7.53 -9.09 4.72
C ILE A 314 6.53 -7.93 4.87
N HIS A 315 5.38 -8.17 5.50
CA HIS A 315 4.40 -7.13 5.81
C HIS A 315 4.99 -6.00 6.67
N PHE A 316 5.71 -6.36 7.74
CA PHE A 316 6.42 -5.40 8.59
C PHE A 316 7.38 -4.56 7.75
N TRP A 317 8.21 -5.19 6.92
CA TRP A 317 9.20 -4.49 6.11
C TRP A 317 8.59 -3.57 5.06
N TYR A 318 7.52 -3.98 4.37
CA TYR A 318 6.84 -3.12 3.40
C TYR A 318 6.27 -1.85 4.03
N ASN A 319 5.57 -1.97 5.16
CA ASN A 319 4.97 -0.80 5.81
C ASN A 319 6.03 0.24 6.21
N HIS A 320 7.13 -0.23 6.80
CA HIS A 320 8.21 0.67 7.25
C HIS A 320 9.06 1.19 6.08
N PHE A 321 9.30 0.36 5.06
CA PHE A 321 9.94 0.78 3.82
C PHE A 321 9.21 1.98 3.22
N TYR A 322 7.89 1.89 3.01
CA TYR A 322 7.15 2.98 2.39
C TYR A 322 7.01 4.21 3.29
N ALA A 323 6.77 4.01 4.60
CA ALA A 323 6.70 5.11 5.56
C ALA A 323 8.01 5.90 5.65
N PHE A 324 9.16 5.26 5.41
CA PHE A 324 10.46 5.91 5.36
C PHE A 324 10.76 6.51 3.98
N VAL A 325 10.62 5.72 2.91
CA VAL A 325 11.13 6.06 1.57
C VAL A 325 10.31 7.14 0.88
N ILE A 326 8.98 7.04 0.91
CA ILE A 326 8.10 7.94 0.14
C ILE A 326 8.23 9.39 0.59
N PRO A 327 8.15 9.74 1.89
CA PRO A 327 8.24 11.14 2.30
C PRO A 327 9.60 11.77 1.97
N ILE A 328 10.69 11.00 2.13
CA ILE A 328 12.04 11.44 1.77
C ILE A 328 12.12 11.75 0.27
N LEU A 329 11.65 10.85 -0.58
CA LEU A 329 11.63 11.09 -2.03
C LEU A 329 10.71 12.24 -2.43
N GLY A 330 9.58 12.42 -1.73
CA GLY A 330 8.65 13.53 -1.95
C GLY A 330 9.33 14.90 -1.83
N VAL A 331 10.18 15.07 -0.80
CA VAL A 331 10.99 16.30 -0.64
C VAL A 331 12.19 16.31 -1.58
N ALA A 332 12.97 15.23 -1.65
CA ALA A 332 14.20 15.18 -2.45
C ALA A 332 13.97 15.39 -3.96
N LEU A 333 12.83 14.93 -4.49
CA LEU A 333 12.45 15.13 -5.89
C LEU A 333 11.73 16.47 -6.13
N HIS A 334 11.58 17.30 -5.10
CA HIS A 334 10.89 18.60 -5.15
C HIS A 334 9.40 18.49 -5.52
N LEU A 335 8.72 17.42 -5.07
CA LEU A 335 7.26 17.31 -5.19
C LEU A 335 6.54 18.09 -4.09
N PHE A 336 7.19 18.18 -2.93
CA PHE A 336 6.83 19.05 -1.82
C PHE A 336 7.99 19.98 -1.53
N GLU A 337 7.67 21.18 -1.05
CA GLU A 337 8.67 22.17 -0.63
C GLU A 337 9.45 21.62 0.57
N ARG A 338 10.68 22.11 0.74
CA ARG A 338 11.45 21.82 1.95
C ARG A 338 10.67 22.30 3.17
N PRO A 339 10.70 21.53 4.27
CA PRO A 339 9.98 21.87 5.50
C PRO A 339 10.45 23.23 6.05
N THR A 340 9.50 24.10 6.40
CA THR A 340 9.77 25.36 7.12
C THR A 340 9.29 25.26 8.57
N LEU A 341 9.81 26.10 9.45
CA LEU A 341 9.40 26.16 10.87
C LEU A 341 7.88 26.31 11.04
N ASN A 342 7.23 27.13 10.21
CA ASN A 342 5.77 27.29 10.19
C ASN A 342 5.02 26.00 9.87
N MET A 343 5.58 25.14 9.00
CA MET A 343 4.98 23.85 8.67
C MET A 343 5.12 22.85 9.82
N ILE A 344 6.19 22.94 10.63
CA ILE A 344 6.34 22.14 11.85
C ILE A 344 5.27 22.49 12.86
N TYR A 345 5.05 23.78 13.16
CA TYR A 345 4.01 24.17 14.12
C TYR A 345 2.62 23.67 13.71
N ARG A 346 2.31 23.71 12.40
CA ARG A 346 1.07 23.13 11.87
C ARG A 346 1.04 21.61 12.02
N ALA A 347 2.14 20.92 11.72
CA ALA A 347 2.24 19.48 11.88
C ALA A 347 2.11 19.07 13.35
N ILE A 348 2.66 19.85 14.29
CA ILE A 348 2.50 19.66 15.74
C ILE A 348 1.01 19.76 16.09
N GLY A 349 0.29 20.79 15.62
CA GLY A 349 -1.15 20.91 15.86
C GLY A 349 -1.95 19.69 15.38
N PHE A 350 -1.66 19.19 14.16
CA PHE A 350 -2.27 17.95 13.66
C PHE A 350 -1.89 16.72 14.50
N PHE A 351 -0.62 16.63 14.91
CA PHE A 351 -0.16 15.56 15.78
C PHE A 351 -0.85 15.59 17.14
N SER A 352 -1.01 16.76 17.78
CA SER A 352 -1.73 16.90 19.05
C SER A 352 -3.16 16.41 18.95
N LEU A 353 -3.88 16.80 17.89
CA LEU A 353 -5.25 16.36 17.64
C LEU A 353 -5.32 14.84 17.44
N TYR A 354 -4.43 14.29 16.61
CA TYR A 354 -4.33 12.84 16.40
C TYR A 354 -4.01 12.11 17.71
N PHE A 355 -3.02 12.59 18.47
CA PHE A 355 -2.54 11.98 19.70
C PHE A 355 -3.64 11.88 20.76
N VAL A 356 -4.34 13.00 21.03
CA VAL A 356 -5.46 13.05 21.98
C VAL A 356 -6.60 12.14 21.52
N THR A 357 -6.93 12.17 20.24
CA THR A 357 -7.97 11.30 19.66
C THR A 357 -7.61 9.83 19.87
N VAL A 358 -6.38 9.43 19.56
CA VAL A 358 -5.91 8.04 19.72
C VAL A 358 -5.85 7.63 21.19
N ALA A 359 -5.48 8.53 22.10
CA ALA A 359 -5.52 8.26 23.55
C ALA A 359 -6.94 7.97 24.04
N ILE A 360 -7.93 8.78 23.63
CA ILE A 360 -9.35 8.58 23.94
C ILE A 360 -9.86 7.27 23.34
N VAL A 361 -9.53 7.01 22.07
CA VAL A 361 -9.95 5.77 21.39
C VAL A 361 -9.34 4.54 22.05
N ASN A 362 -8.06 4.55 22.45
CA ASN A 362 -7.46 3.45 23.22
C ASN A 362 -8.23 3.22 24.53
N ALA A 363 -8.47 4.27 25.31
CA ALA A 363 -9.18 4.17 26.59
C ALA A 363 -10.59 3.59 26.42
N TRP A 364 -11.28 3.94 25.33
CA TRP A 364 -12.60 3.40 25.00
C TRP A 364 -12.53 1.94 24.53
N VAL A 365 -11.73 1.65 23.49
CA VAL A 365 -11.68 0.35 22.83
C VAL A 365 -11.18 -0.76 23.77
N ASN A 366 -10.28 -0.44 24.70
CA ASN A 366 -9.79 -1.39 25.71
C ASN A 366 -10.86 -1.88 26.70
N ASN A 367 -12.10 -1.36 26.65
CA ASN A 367 -13.25 -1.95 27.35
C ASN A 367 -13.80 -3.21 26.65
N TYR A 368 -13.44 -3.43 25.37
CA TYR A 368 -13.98 -4.50 24.54
C TYR A 368 -12.90 -5.47 24.06
N VAL A 369 -11.73 -4.94 23.69
CA VAL A 369 -10.60 -5.72 23.19
C VAL A 369 -9.29 -5.00 23.50
N GLU A 370 -8.27 -5.75 23.86
CA GLU A 370 -6.94 -5.20 24.13
C GLU A 370 -6.37 -4.54 22.87
N THR A 371 -5.99 -3.26 22.99
CA THR A 371 -5.41 -2.48 21.90
C THR A 371 -4.30 -1.57 22.39
N ASP A 372 -3.29 -1.43 21.55
CA ASP A 372 -2.17 -0.51 21.78
C ASP A 372 -1.94 0.37 20.55
N TYR A 373 -2.87 1.28 20.28
CA TYR A 373 -2.65 2.23 19.21
C TYR A 373 -1.61 3.27 19.63
N PHE A 374 -0.60 3.42 18.78
CA PHE A 374 0.48 4.38 18.96
C PHE A 374 1.25 4.23 20.29
N PHE A 375 1.33 3.01 20.82
CA PHE A 375 2.04 2.71 22.06
C PHE A 375 1.49 3.45 23.28
N LEU A 376 0.23 3.93 23.25
CA LEU A 376 -0.34 4.76 24.32
C LEU A 376 -0.99 3.97 25.44
N TYR A 377 -1.12 2.65 25.29
CA TYR A 377 -1.85 1.81 26.24
C TYR A 377 -1.10 0.54 26.63
N GLY A 378 -0.46 -0.14 25.68
CA GLY A 378 0.30 -1.38 25.88
C GLY A 378 1.69 -1.17 26.47
N ASP A 379 2.35 -2.27 26.83
CA ASP A 379 3.58 -2.25 27.66
C ASP A 379 4.88 -2.22 26.84
N PHE A 380 4.79 -2.18 25.50
CA PHE A 380 5.96 -2.31 24.62
C PHE A 380 7.13 -1.38 24.95
N ILE A 381 6.87 -0.10 25.28
CA ILE A 381 7.93 0.86 25.65
C ILE A 381 8.34 0.65 27.11
N ALA A 382 7.39 0.37 28.01
CA ALA A 382 7.65 0.13 29.42
C ALA A 382 8.58 -1.10 29.60
N ASP A 383 8.34 -2.17 28.85
CA ASP A 383 9.15 -3.40 28.88
C ASP A 383 10.59 -3.19 28.41
N LYS A 384 10.83 -2.22 27.52
CA LYS A 384 12.18 -1.89 27.06
C LYS A 384 12.99 -1.09 28.08
N ALA A 385 12.34 -0.35 28.97
CA ALA A 385 12.97 0.47 29.98
C ALA A 385 12.21 0.41 31.32
N PRO A 386 12.09 -0.77 31.95
CA PRO A 386 11.13 -1.01 33.04
C PRO A 386 11.44 -0.18 34.28
N LYS A 387 12.72 0.11 34.55
CA LYS A 387 13.14 0.90 35.72
C LYS A 387 12.83 2.40 35.60
N ILE A 388 12.63 2.90 34.38
CA ILE A 388 12.46 4.34 34.12
C ILE A 388 11.02 4.61 33.66
N VAL A 389 10.56 3.88 32.65
CA VAL A 389 9.25 4.09 32.02
C VAL A 389 8.13 3.39 32.80
N GLY A 390 8.42 2.24 33.44
CA GLY A 390 7.46 1.49 34.23
C GLY A 390 6.78 2.34 35.32
N PRO A 391 7.53 2.94 36.25
CA PRO A 391 6.95 3.80 37.30
C PRO A 391 6.14 4.95 36.73
N VAL A 392 6.67 5.64 35.71
CA VAL A 392 5.98 6.77 35.04
C VAL A 392 4.64 6.35 34.44
N LYS A 393 4.53 5.11 33.96
CA LYS A 393 3.29 4.58 33.40
C LYS A 393 2.32 4.13 34.48
N TYR A 394 2.76 3.29 35.41
CA TYR A 394 1.86 2.58 36.31
C TYR A 394 1.49 3.37 37.58
N ASP A 395 2.30 4.36 37.98
CA ASP A 395 2.04 5.16 39.17
C ASP A 395 1.17 6.39 38.88
N PHE A 396 1.07 6.81 37.62
CA PHE A 396 0.37 8.02 37.17
C PHE A 396 -0.80 7.69 36.25
N ILE A 397 -1.81 7.03 36.83
CA ILE A 397 -3.02 6.60 36.14
C ILE A 397 -4.19 7.53 36.51
N PHE A 398 -4.95 7.94 35.49
CA PHE A 398 -6.23 8.62 35.66
C PHE A 398 -7.35 7.73 35.09
N ASP A 399 -8.29 7.33 35.93
CA ASP A 399 -9.43 6.49 35.55
C ASP A 399 -10.73 7.29 35.63
N ILE A 400 -11.53 7.25 34.57
CA ILE A 400 -12.90 7.78 34.54
C ILE A 400 -13.86 6.62 34.35
N HIS A 401 -14.89 6.53 35.18
CA HIS A 401 -15.96 5.54 35.04
C HIS A 401 -17.21 6.20 34.47
N ILE A 402 -17.70 5.69 33.33
CA ILE A 402 -18.94 6.15 32.70
C ILE A 402 -19.85 4.92 32.53
N GLY A 403 -20.79 4.74 33.46
CA GLY A 403 -21.59 3.52 33.54
C GLY A 403 -20.71 2.29 33.79
N LEU A 404 -20.78 1.30 32.90
CA LEU A 404 -19.98 0.07 32.96
C LEU A 404 -18.60 0.21 32.31
N LEU A 405 -18.31 1.34 31.68
CA LEU A 405 -17.07 1.55 30.95
C LEU A 405 -16.03 2.25 31.83
N ARG A 406 -14.80 1.76 31.77
CA ARG A 406 -13.62 2.32 32.41
C ARG A 406 -12.70 2.94 31.35
N PHE A 407 -12.53 4.24 31.42
CA PHE A 407 -11.61 4.99 30.56
C PHE A 407 -10.32 5.26 31.35
N ARG A 408 -9.28 4.50 31.03
CA ARG A 408 -7.98 4.58 31.68
C ARG A 408 -6.99 5.38 30.86
N PHE A 409 -6.34 6.36 31.48
CA PHE A 409 -5.29 7.19 30.88
C PHE A 409 -4.00 7.11 31.69
N PHE A 410 -2.90 6.76 31.03
CA PHE A 410 -1.55 6.78 31.60
C PHE A 410 -0.93 8.17 31.35
N TYR A 411 -1.49 9.21 31.98
CA TYR A 411 -1.33 10.59 31.48
C TYR A 411 0.12 11.08 31.46
N LEU A 412 0.93 10.76 32.47
CA LEU A 412 2.33 11.21 32.51
C LEU A 412 3.18 10.47 31.47
N TYR A 413 2.94 9.16 31.31
CA TYR A 413 3.53 8.35 30.24
C TYR A 413 3.15 8.89 28.86
N GLN A 414 1.86 9.14 28.62
CA GLN A 414 1.35 9.69 27.37
C GLN A 414 1.95 11.08 27.08
N LEU A 415 2.06 11.96 28.08
CA LEU A 415 2.74 13.25 27.93
C LEU A 415 4.22 13.07 27.57
N GLY A 416 4.92 12.12 28.21
CA GLY A 416 6.30 11.79 27.88
C GLY A 416 6.46 11.34 26.43
N VAL A 417 5.62 10.39 25.97
CA VAL A 417 5.60 9.95 24.57
C VAL A 417 5.34 11.13 23.63
N TYR A 418 4.35 11.97 23.94
CA TYR A 418 4.04 13.17 23.14
C TYR A 418 5.25 14.10 23.01
N VAL A 419 5.89 14.47 24.13
CA VAL A 419 7.07 15.35 24.14
C VAL A 419 8.23 14.75 23.36
N VAL A 420 8.49 13.45 23.49
CA VAL A 420 9.53 12.76 22.70
C VAL A 420 9.25 12.91 21.20
N PHE A 421 8.00 12.69 20.76
CA PHE A 421 7.65 12.86 19.35
C PHE A 421 7.80 14.31 18.88
N ILE A 422 7.46 15.31 19.69
CA ILE A 422 7.71 16.72 19.35
C ILE A 422 9.21 16.98 19.15
N ILE A 423 10.07 16.49 20.06
CA ILE A 423 11.53 16.60 19.92
C ILE A 423 12.00 15.93 18.61
N LEU A 424 11.50 14.73 18.31
CA LEU A 424 11.81 14.00 17.08
C LEU A 424 11.39 14.79 15.82
N MET A 425 10.24 15.46 15.83
CA MET A 425 9.83 16.33 14.72
C MET A 425 10.82 17.47 14.49
N PHE A 426 11.32 18.11 15.56
CA PHE A 426 12.36 19.15 15.44
C PHE A 426 13.71 18.59 14.97
N ILE A 427 14.13 17.41 15.43
CA ILE A 427 15.34 16.74 14.92
C ILE A 427 15.22 16.48 13.42
N THR A 428 14.06 15.98 12.97
CA THR A 428 13.78 15.77 11.54
C THR A 428 13.81 17.06 10.76
N TRP A 429 13.46 18.20 11.36
CA TRP A 429 13.58 19.47 10.65
C TRP A 429 15.04 19.93 10.53
N VAL A 430 15.81 19.89 11.63
CA VAL A 430 17.21 20.34 11.66
C VAL A 430 18.10 19.55 10.69
N ILE A 431 17.83 18.27 10.48
CA ILE A 431 18.61 17.45 9.53
C ILE A 431 18.41 17.91 8.07
N TYR A 432 17.32 18.60 7.76
CA TYR A 432 16.92 18.92 6.38
C TYR A 432 16.90 20.42 6.04
N ASP A 433 16.99 21.30 7.04
CA ASP A 433 17.39 22.69 6.85
C ASP A 433 18.88 22.75 6.47
#